data_AF-I0KD61-F1
#
_entry.id   AF-I0KD61-F1
#
_cell.length_a   1.000
_cell.length_b   1.000
_cell.length_c   1.000
_cell.angle_alpha   90.00
_cell.angle_beta   90.00
_cell.angle_gamma   90.00
#
_symmetry.space_group_name_H-M   'P 1'
#
loop_
_entity.id
_entity.type
_entity.pdbx_description
1 polymer ?
#
loop_
_entity_poly.entity_id
_entity_poly.type
_entity_poly.pdbx_seq_one_letter_code
_entity_poly.pdbx_strand_id
1 'polypeptide(L)'
;MHKHNEVPAPAAIRIGTLDELRRDERNANRGTALGDELLEKSIDELGIGRGVVAAADGTLIGGNHVTEKLRQKGVERVVFVPTDGKTLVVTQRMDIQPGTKAFHELALADNQVAQVNLNFDVDVVGQLEADFDLNLDDWGMDFDSPAQQLMALEKVRIDSLRPHPQNYKEHPADQIEHLIQSVRQFGLFRNVVISADNYILVGHGLTVAVGQMGIGFIPVVRLTINHDTPLALKLLVADNEIDHLGVVDDRKLSEILKKVHDDDTLTGTGYDAQMLANLVMVTRSKDEIKDFNQALEWVGLPEFTPVDKPEFRLIVHFDSEQDRAAFEQQYGVPILKKETKTWSTTYPFVGRDDLKNVRFEKENLLHGNPDDLPIAA
;
A
#
# COMPACT_ATOMS: atom_id res chain seq x y z
N MET A 1 -47.25 -4.19 27.62
CA MET A 1 -47.15 -5.44 28.38
C MET A 1 -46.40 -6.45 27.52
N HIS A 2 -45.07 -6.42 27.55
CA HIS A 2 -44.29 -7.51 26.98
C HIS A 2 -44.46 -8.72 27.88
N LYS A 3 -44.97 -9.82 27.32
CA LYS A 3 -44.98 -11.10 28.01
C LYS A 3 -43.53 -11.46 28.28
N HIS A 4 -43.12 -11.41 29.55
CA HIS A 4 -41.93 -12.13 29.99
C HIS A 4 -42.16 -13.59 29.59
N ASN A 5 -41.50 -14.03 28.53
CA ASN A 5 -41.34 -15.46 28.28
C ASN A 5 -40.60 -15.99 29.52
N GLU A 6 -41.28 -16.79 30.32
CA GLU A 6 -40.65 -17.58 31.37
C GLU A 6 -39.51 -18.36 30.72
N VAL A 7 -38.28 -18.07 31.13
CA VAL A 7 -37.10 -18.82 30.70
C VAL A 7 -37.31 -20.24 31.24
N PRO A 8 -37.47 -21.26 30.38
CA PRO A 8 -37.62 -22.63 30.85
C PRO A 8 -36.39 -23.01 31.68
N ALA A 9 -36.58 -23.74 32.77
CA ALA A 9 -35.49 -24.25 33.59
C ALA A 9 -34.41 -24.91 32.71
N PRO A 10 -33.11 -24.72 32.98
CA PRO A 10 -32.06 -25.20 32.09
C PRO A 10 -32.21 -26.71 31.89
N ALA A 11 -32.55 -27.10 30.67
CA ALA A 11 -32.63 -28.50 30.27
C ALA A 11 -31.26 -29.17 30.41
N ALA A 12 -31.23 -30.49 30.52
CA ALA A 12 -29.99 -31.24 30.60
C ALA A 12 -29.11 -31.01 29.35
N ILE A 13 -27.78 -31.03 29.54
CA ILE A 13 -26.81 -31.04 28.44
C ILE A 13 -27.16 -32.19 27.49
N ARG A 14 -27.21 -31.91 26.19
CA ARG A 14 -27.58 -32.91 25.17
C ARG A 14 -26.66 -32.87 23.96
N ILE A 15 -26.55 -34.01 23.30
CA ILE A 15 -25.97 -34.10 21.96
C ILE A 15 -27.09 -33.87 20.95
N GLY A 16 -26.80 -33.11 19.91
CA GLY A 16 -27.68 -32.89 18.77
C GLY A 16 -26.88 -32.78 17.48
N THR A 17 -27.52 -32.22 16.46
CA THR A 17 -26.94 -32.06 15.13
C THR A 17 -26.80 -30.59 14.72
N LEU A 18 -25.87 -30.31 13.80
CA LEU A 18 -25.63 -28.97 13.27
C LEU A 18 -26.85 -28.43 12.49
N ASP A 19 -27.69 -29.31 11.94
CA ASP A 19 -28.93 -28.95 11.24
C ASP A 19 -30.01 -28.39 12.17
N GLU A 20 -29.89 -28.60 13.48
CA GLU A 20 -30.73 -27.95 14.47
C GLU A 20 -30.37 -26.46 14.68
N LEU A 21 -29.20 -26.01 14.21
CA LEU A 21 -28.79 -24.61 14.27
C LEU A 21 -29.21 -23.85 13.02
N ARG A 22 -29.89 -22.73 13.23
CA ARG A 22 -30.39 -21.85 12.17
C ARG A 22 -29.59 -20.56 12.12
N ARG A 23 -29.27 -20.11 10.92
CA ARG A 23 -28.68 -18.78 10.71
C ARG A 23 -29.74 -17.71 11.01
N ASP A 24 -29.33 -16.63 11.66
CA ASP A 24 -30.14 -15.41 11.73
C ASP A 24 -30.12 -14.68 10.37
N GLU A 25 -31.30 -14.50 9.78
CA GLU A 25 -31.48 -13.82 8.48
C GLU A 25 -31.10 -12.35 8.55
N ARG A 26 -31.13 -11.72 9.74
CA ARG A 26 -30.71 -10.34 9.97
C ARG A 26 -29.38 -10.23 10.70
N ASN A 27 -28.52 -11.26 10.60
CA ASN A 27 -27.15 -11.18 11.10
C ASN A 27 -26.39 -10.04 10.39
N ALA A 28 -26.11 -8.98 11.13
CA ALA A 28 -25.47 -7.77 10.62
C ALA A 28 -24.01 -7.94 10.20
N ASN A 29 -23.29 -8.96 10.69
CA ASN A 29 -21.90 -9.18 10.29
C ASN A 29 -21.82 -9.97 8.97
N ARG A 30 -21.49 -9.31 7.86
CA ARG A 30 -21.29 -9.93 6.53
C ARG A 30 -20.06 -10.82 6.45
N GLY A 31 -19.10 -10.66 7.34
CA GLY A 31 -17.79 -11.31 7.21
C GLY A 31 -16.90 -10.65 6.17
N THR A 32 -15.68 -11.15 6.06
CA THR A 32 -14.72 -10.77 5.01
C THR A 32 -14.11 -12.02 4.39
N ALA A 33 -13.68 -11.93 3.14
CA ALA A 33 -13.03 -13.06 2.46
C ALA A 33 -11.77 -13.54 3.21
N LEU A 34 -10.99 -12.61 3.77
CA LEU A 34 -9.84 -12.93 4.61
C LEU A 34 -10.24 -13.60 5.92
N GLY A 35 -11.28 -13.06 6.58
CA GLY A 35 -11.82 -13.64 7.80
C GLY A 35 -12.26 -15.09 7.60
N ASP A 36 -12.94 -15.37 6.49
CA ASP A 36 -13.36 -16.71 6.10
C ASP A 36 -12.17 -17.64 5.80
N GLU A 37 -11.14 -17.16 5.08
CA GLU A 37 -9.91 -17.93 4.80
C GLU A 37 -9.19 -18.32 6.09
N LEU A 38 -9.01 -17.36 7.01
CA LEU A 38 -8.33 -17.61 8.28
C LEU A 38 -9.16 -18.49 9.22
N LEU A 39 -10.49 -18.34 9.20
CA LEU A 39 -11.39 -19.19 9.97
C LEU A 39 -11.30 -20.65 9.49
N GLU A 40 -11.32 -20.86 8.18
CA GLU A 40 -11.16 -22.17 7.57
C GLU A 40 -9.82 -22.80 7.95
N LYS A 41 -8.72 -22.06 7.79
CA LYS A 41 -7.38 -22.52 8.21
C LYS A 41 -7.33 -22.88 9.69
N SER A 42 -7.91 -22.04 10.55
CA SER A 42 -7.95 -22.28 12.00
C SER A 42 -8.70 -23.58 12.33
N ILE A 43 -9.85 -23.82 11.70
CA ILE A 43 -10.63 -25.05 11.89
C ILE A 43 -9.84 -26.28 11.41
N ASP A 44 -9.17 -26.19 10.26
CA ASP A 44 -8.45 -27.33 9.68
C ASP A 44 -7.19 -27.70 10.46
N GLU A 45 -6.42 -26.69 10.92
CA GLU A 45 -5.15 -26.92 11.61
C GLU A 45 -5.31 -27.11 13.13
N LEU A 46 -6.28 -26.43 13.75
CA LEU A 46 -6.39 -26.30 15.21
C LEU A 46 -7.74 -26.82 15.76
N GLY A 47 -8.70 -27.14 14.89
CA GLY A 47 -10.04 -27.55 15.26
C GLY A 47 -10.92 -26.41 15.74
N ILE A 48 -12.10 -26.75 16.27
CA ILE A 48 -13.08 -25.76 16.76
C ILE A 48 -12.52 -25.07 18.01
N GLY A 49 -12.44 -23.74 17.96
CA GLY A 49 -12.01 -22.88 19.07
C GLY A 49 -13.15 -22.58 20.03
N ARG A 50 -13.79 -21.41 19.86
CA ARG A 50 -14.95 -21.00 20.67
C ARG A 50 -16.24 -21.66 20.20
N GLY A 51 -17.12 -21.95 21.18
CA GLY A 51 -18.50 -22.33 20.90
C GLY A 51 -19.32 -21.18 20.32
N VAL A 52 -20.53 -21.50 19.89
CA VAL A 52 -21.51 -20.55 19.35
C VAL A 52 -22.62 -20.27 20.37
N VAL A 53 -23.33 -19.15 20.20
CA VAL A 53 -24.45 -18.78 21.04
C VAL A 53 -25.72 -18.82 20.20
N ALA A 54 -26.74 -19.51 20.68
CA ALA A 54 -28.03 -19.64 20.01
C ALA A 54 -29.18 -19.33 20.97
N ALA A 55 -30.29 -18.84 20.42
CA ALA A 55 -31.57 -18.76 21.08
C ALA A 55 -32.14 -20.16 21.35
N ALA A 56 -33.19 -20.23 22.18
CA ALA A 56 -33.79 -21.49 22.62
C ALA A 56 -34.30 -22.38 21.47
N ASP A 57 -34.61 -21.79 20.31
CA ASP A 57 -35.09 -22.47 19.11
C ASP A 57 -33.97 -22.90 18.14
N GLY A 58 -32.70 -22.65 18.51
CA GLY A 58 -31.52 -22.96 17.70
C GLY A 58 -31.09 -21.83 16.76
N THR A 59 -31.78 -20.68 16.74
CA THR A 59 -31.36 -19.52 15.93
C THR A 59 -30.09 -18.89 16.51
N LEU A 60 -29.05 -18.73 15.70
CA LEU A 60 -27.75 -18.24 16.13
C LEU A 60 -27.77 -16.74 16.46
N ILE A 61 -27.35 -16.41 17.67
CA ILE A 61 -27.08 -15.02 18.11
C ILE A 61 -25.64 -14.64 17.74
N GLY A 62 -24.70 -15.58 17.89
CA GLY A 62 -23.29 -15.36 17.57
C GLY A 62 -22.64 -16.66 17.10
N GLY A 63 -21.72 -16.54 16.13
CA GLY A 63 -21.06 -17.69 15.52
C GLY A 63 -21.66 -18.15 14.18
N ASN A 64 -22.43 -17.30 13.49
CA ASN A 64 -22.99 -17.61 12.17
C ASN A 64 -21.92 -18.11 11.17
N HIS A 65 -20.79 -17.41 11.05
CA HIS A 65 -19.70 -17.76 10.13
C HIS A 65 -19.04 -19.11 10.45
N VAL A 66 -18.76 -19.39 11.74
CA VAL A 66 -18.16 -20.67 12.15
C VAL A 66 -19.13 -21.84 11.95
N THR A 67 -20.42 -21.67 12.27
CA THR A 67 -21.41 -22.73 12.02
C THR A 67 -21.55 -23.04 10.54
N GLU A 68 -21.55 -22.03 9.67
CA GLU A 68 -21.63 -22.24 8.23
C GLU A 68 -20.39 -22.95 7.68
N LYS A 69 -19.19 -22.58 8.15
CA LYS A 69 -17.96 -23.28 7.77
C LYS A 69 -17.92 -24.73 8.25
N LEU A 70 -18.39 -25.00 9.47
CA LEU A 70 -18.50 -26.37 10.00
C LEU A 70 -19.51 -27.20 9.20
N ARG A 71 -20.59 -26.60 8.72
CA ARG A 71 -21.56 -27.26 7.82
C ARG A 71 -20.91 -27.64 6.50
N GLN A 72 -20.15 -26.72 5.88
CA GLN A 72 -19.40 -26.98 4.65
C GLN A 72 -18.37 -28.10 4.81
N LYS A 73 -17.78 -28.24 6.00
CA LYS A 73 -16.84 -29.31 6.35
C LYS A 73 -17.50 -30.61 6.83
N GLY A 74 -18.82 -30.70 6.82
CA GLY A 74 -19.55 -31.92 7.18
C GLY A 74 -19.53 -32.26 8.67
N VAL A 75 -19.30 -31.28 9.55
CA VAL A 75 -19.39 -31.52 11.00
C VAL A 75 -20.86 -31.64 11.38
N GLU A 76 -21.28 -32.82 11.80
CA GLU A 76 -22.68 -33.06 12.15
C GLU A 76 -22.96 -32.86 13.64
N ARG A 77 -22.02 -33.23 14.52
CA ARG A 77 -22.29 -33.37 15.95
C ARG A 77 -22.15 -32.04 16.70
N VAL A 78 -23.17 -31.70 17.49
CA VAL A 78 -23.19 -30.51 18.36
C VAL A 78 -23.50 -30.91 19.81
N VAL A 79 -22.93 -30.18 20.77
CA VAL A 79 -23.29 -30.28 22.19
C VAL A 79 -24.07 -29.03 22.58
N PHE A 80 -25.34 -29.20 22.97
CA PHE A 80 -26.15 -28.11 23.47
C PHE A 80 -26.04 -28.05 25.00
N VAL A 81 -25.63 -26.88 25.50
CA VAL A 81 -25.54 -26.58 26.93
C VAL A 81 -26.53 -25.45 27.23
N PRO A 82 -27.74 -25.75 27.71
CA PRO A 82 -28.73 -24.74 28.10
C PRO A 82 -28.19 -23.86 29.24
N THR A 83 -28.36 -22.55 29.11
CA THR A 83 -27.95 -21.56 30.11
C THR A 83 -28.95 -20.41 30.17
N ASP A 84 -29.00 -19.73 31.32
CA ASP A 84 -29.82 -18.53 31.53
C ASP A 84 -29.04 -17.23 31.28
N GLY A 85 -27.79 -17.34 30.82
CA GLY A 85 -26.87 -16.22 30.59
C GLY A 85 -26.28 -15.61 31.86
N LYS A 86 -26.65 -16.08 33.05
CA LYS A 86 -26.10 -15.62 34.34
C LYS A 86 -24.96 -16.51 34.83
N THR A 87 -24.87 -17.73 34.31
CA THR A 87 -23.79 -18.68 34.60
C THR A 87 -22.86 -18.81 33.40
N LEU A 88 -21.55 -18.64 33.65
CA LEU A 88 -20.52 -18.83 32.64
C LEU A 88 -20.48 -20.30 32.18
N VAL A 89 -20.66 -20.53 30.88
CA VAL A 89 -20.46 -21.83 30.23
C VAL A 89 -19.04 -21.88 29.68
N VAL A 90 -18.26 -22.90 30.07
CA VAL A 90 -16.85 -23.06 29.68
C VAL A 90 -16.70 -24.19 28.67
N THR A 91 -16.08 -23.91 27.52
CA THR A 91 -15.64 -24.94 26.56
C THR A 91 -14.20 -25.32 26.88
N GLN A 92 -13.94 -26.59 27.20
CA GLN A 92 -12.60 -27.09 27.56
C GLN A 92 -12.07 -28.02 26.47
N ARG A 93 -10.89 -27.69 25.92
CA ARG A 93 -10.15 -28.51 24.96
C ARG A 93 -9.21 -29.46 25.72
N MET A 94 -9.55 -30.74 25.76
CA MET A 94 -8.74 -31.76 26.47
C MET A 94 -7.50 -32.21 25.69
N ASP A 95 -7.45 -31.89 24.40
CA ASP A 95 -6.41 -32.24 23.45
C ASP A 95 -5.31 -31.17 23.31
N ILE A 96 -5.51 -29.97 23.87
CA ILE A 96 -4.54 -28.88 23.83
C ILE A 96 -3.96 -28.65 25.22
N GLN A 97 -2.64 -28.75 25.35
CA GLN A 97 -1.93 -28.46 26.60
C GLN A 97 -1.51 -26.98 26.67
N PRO A 98 -1.64 -26.31 27.84
CA PRO A 98 -1.17 -24.94 28.03
C PRO A 98 0.32 -24.76 27.67
N GLY A 99 0.67 -23.61 27.09
CA GLY A 99 2.06 -23.27 26.74
C GLY A 99 2.62 -23.98 25.51
N THR A 100 1.84 -24.84 24.85
CA THR A 100 2.24 -25.46 23.59
C THR A 100 2.06 -24.52 22.40
N LYS A 101 2.72 -24.85 21.27
CA LYS A 101 2.55 -24.13 20.00
C LYS A 101 1.06 -24.02 19.62
N ALA A 102 0.34 -25.15 19.62
CA ALA A 102 -1.09 -25.19 19.28
C ALA A 102 -1.96 -24.31 20.21
N PHE A 103 -1.64 -24.24 21.50
CA PHE A 103 -2.33 -23.36 22.44
C PHE A 103 -2.19 -21.88 22.04
N HIS A 104 -0.96 -21.44 21.76
CA HIS A 104 -0.70 -20.05 21.37
C HIS A 104 -1.24 -19.73 19.97
N GLU A 105 -1.11 -20.65 19.02
CA GLU A 105 -1.67 -20.47 17.67
C GLU A 105 -3.19 -20.35 17.70
N LEU A 106 -3.90 -21.17 18.48
CA LEU A 106 -5.36 -21.07 18.60
C LEU A 106 -5.78 -19.75 19.24
N ALA A 107 -5.08 -19.30 20.28
CA ALA A 107 -5.37 -18.02 20.93
C ALA A 107 -5.17 -16.81 19.98
N LEU A 108 -4.12 -16.84 19.15
CA LEU A 108 -3.87 -15.80 18.15
C LEU A 108 -4.87 -15.88 17.00
N ALA A 109 -5.12 -17.07 16.46
CA ALA A 109 -6.04 -17.29 15.35
C ALA A 109 -7.47 -16.87 15.71
N ASP A 110 -7.96 -17.24 16.89
CA ASP A 110 -9.30 -16.90 17.36
C ASP A 110 -9.52 -15.37 17.45
N ASN A 111 -8.57 -14.64 18.02
CA ASN A 111 -8.64 -13.18 18.10
C ASN A 111 -8.47 -12.51 16.73
N GLN A 112 -7.53 -13.00 15.91
CA GLN A 112 -7.26 -12.45 14.58
C GLN A 112 -8.46 -12.66 13.64
N VAL A 113 -9.04 -13.86 13.62
CA VAL A 113 -10.25 -14.17 12.84
C VAL A 113 -11.40 -13.29 13.28
N ALA A 114 -11.63 -13.14 14.58
CA ALA A 114 -12.68 -12.25 15.08
C ALA A 114 -12.47 -10.79 14.65
N GLN A 115 -11.23 -10.31 14.66
CA GLN A 115 -10.89 -8.95 14.24
C GLN A 115 -11.11 -8.74 12.74
N VAL A 116 -10.62 -9.64 11.88
CA VAL A 116 -10.65 -9.45 10.43
C VAL A 116 -11.97 -9.85 9.80
N ASN A 117 -12.74 -10.73 10.45
CA ASN A 117 -14.03 -11.20 9.93
C ASN A 117 -15.19 -10.31 10.38
N LEU A 118 -14.93 -9.16 10.99
CA LEU A 118 -15.95 -8.22 11.38
C LEU A 118 -16.17 -7.19 10.27
N ASN A 119 -17.32 -7.25 9.63
CA ASN A 119 -17.74 -6.30 8.60
C ASN A 119 -19.24 -6.08 8.70
N PHE A 120 -19.65 -4.96 9.29
CA PHE A 120 -21.06 -4.67 9.51
C PHE A 120 -21.78 -4.24 8.24
N ASP A 121 -22.93 -4.84 7.99
CA ASP A 121 -23.94 -4.36 7.06
C ASP A 121 -24.69 -3.19 7.71
N VAL A 122 -24.26 -1.96 7.40
CA VAL A 122 -24.83 -0.74 8.00
C VAL A 122 -26.34 -0.63 7.73
N ASP A 123 -26.82 -1.11 6.58
CA ASP A 123 -28.25 -1.09 6.26
C ASP A 123 -29.04 -2.02 7.19
N VAL A 124 -28.51 -3.23 7.45
CA VAL A 124 -29.13 -4.18 8.39
C VAL A 124 -29.05 -3.66 9.82
N VAL A 125 -27.93 -3.04 10.21
CA VAL A 125 -27.78 -2.43 11.54
C VAL A 125 -28.81 -1.32 11.75
N GLY A 126 -28.95 -0.40 10.80
CA GLY A 126 -29.93 0.69 10.90
C GLY A 126 -31.39 0.18 10.90
N GLN A 127 -31.68 -0.90 10.17
CA GLN A 127 -32.98 -1.56 10.26
C GLN A 127 -33.24 -2.17 11.65
N LEU A 128 -32.24 -2.85 12.24
CA LEU A 128 -32.36 -3.42 13.57
C LEU A 128 -32.53 -2.34 14.65
N GLU A 129 -31.79 -1.24 14.54
CA GLU A 129 -31.93 -0.08 15.42
C GLU A 129 -33.36 0.47 15.41
N ALA A 130 -33.91 0.71 14.22
CA ALA A 130 -35.26 1.23 14.06
C ALA A 130 -36.36 0.24 14.50
N ASP A 131 -36.21 -1.05 14.14
CA ASP A 131 -37.20 -2.08 14.43
C ASP A 131 -37.31 -2.41 15.93
N PHE A 132 -36.19 -2.29 16.65
CA PHE A 132 -36.08 -2.75 18.04
C PHE A 132 -35.74 -1.66 19.05
N ASP A 133 -35.64 -0.40 18.62
CA ASP A 133 -35.28 0.74 19.49
C ASP A 133 -33.93 0.49 20.21
N LEU A 134 -32.92 0.05 19.45
CA LEU A 134 -31.60 -0.24 20.00
C LEU A 134 -30.82 1.05 20.20
N ASN A 135 -30.19 1.23 21.37
CA ASN A 135 -29.25 2.33 21.56
C ASN A 135 -27.84 1.88 21.15
N LEU A 136 -27.46 2.09 19.88
CA LEU A 136 -26.17 1.66 19.35
C LEU A 136 -24.98 2.42 19.97
N ASP A 137 -25.18 3.68 20.33
CA ASP A 137 -24.17 4.52 20.99
C ASP A 137 -23.70 3.94 22.33
N ASP A 138 -24.61 3.34 23.11
CA ASP A 138 -24.27 2.67 24.39
C ASP A 138 -23.29 1.51 24.19
N TRP A 139 -23.26 0.93 22.99
CA TRP A 139 -22.35 -0.14 22.60
C TRP A 139 -21.11 0.36 21.84
N GLY A 140 -20.94 1.68 21.73
CA GLY A 140 -19.83 2.31 21.01
C GLY A 140 -19.92 2.14 19.49
N MET A 141 -21.13 1.92 18.96
CA MET A 141 -21.38 1.76 17.54
C MET A 141 -21.95 3.05 16.93
N ASP A 142 -21.07 3.91 16.43
CA ASP A 142 -21.43 5.12 15.69
C ASP A 142 -21.26 4.85 14.19
N PHE A 143 -22.36 4.76 13.44
CA PHE A 143 -22.33 4.54 11.99
C PHE A 143 -22.62 5.82 11.19
N ASP A 144 -23.02 6.89 11.88
CA ASP A 144 -23.43 8.16 11.28
C ASP A 144 -22.29 9.18 11.19
N SER A 145 -21.17 8.96 11.88
CA SER A 145 -20.04 9.88 11.80
C SER A 145 -19.28 9.74 10.46
N PRO A 146 -19.08 10.85 9.73
CA PRO A 146 -18.18 10.87 8.56
C PRO A 146 -16.77 10.39 8.89
N ALA A 147 -16.34 10.55 10.15
CA ALA A 147 -15.06 10.07 10.65
C ALA A 147 -14.96 8.53 10.60
N GLN A 148 -16.03 7.77 10.88
CA GLN A 148 -16.02 6.31 10.76
C GLN A 148 -15.93 5.85 9.29
N GLN A 149 -16.63 6.52 8.37
CA GLN A 149 -16.54 6.22 6.93
C GLN A 149 -15.14 6.49 6.36
N LEU A 150 -14.41 7.45 6.95
CA LEU A 150 -13.00 7.74 6.66
C LEU A 150 -12.03 6.73 7.30
N MET A 151 -12.45 5.93 8.28
CA MET A 151 -11.60 5.08 9.12
C MET A 151 -11.80 3.56 8.94
N ALA A 152 -12.73 3.12 8.09
CA ALA A 152 -12.94 1.71 7.81
C ALA A 152 -11.80 1.15 6.92
N LEU A 153 -10.64 0.91 7.52
CA LEU A 153 -9.53 0.20 6.89
C LEU A 153 -9.86 -1.30 6.81
N GLU A 154 -10.11 -1.77 5.60
CA GLU A 154 -10.26 -3.18 5.28
C GLU A 154 -8.89 -3.79 4.99
N LYS A 155 -8.59 -4.99 5.52
CA LYS A 155 -7.37 -5.71 5.17
C LYS A 155 -7.66 -6.69 4.03
N VAL A 156 -7.10 -6.42 2.85
CA VAL A 156 -7.35 -7.21 1.64
C VAL A 156 -6.07 -7.91 1.17
N ARG A 157 -6.22 -9.05 0.48
CA ARG A 157 -5.10 -9.70 -0.19
C ARG A 157 -4.60 -8.80 -1.33
N ILE A 158 -3.29 -8.68 -1.49
CA ILE A 158 -2.73 -7.86 -2.58
C ILE A 158 -3.03 -8.48 -3.94
N ASP A 159 -3.04 -9.81 -4.02
CA ASP A 159 -3.32 -10.56 -5.26
C ASP A 159 -4.76 -10.41 -5.77
N SER A 160 -5.70 -9.94 -4.93
CA SER A 160 -7.07 -9.66 -5.34
C SER A 160 -7.26 -8.26 -5.92
N LEU A 161 -6.29 -7.36 -5.72
CA LEU A 161 -6.33 -5.99 -6.21
C LEU A 161 -5.99 -5.91 -7.69
N ARG A 162 -6.70 -5.04 -8.41
CA ARG A 162 -6.52 -4.83 -9.85
C ARG A 162 -6.04 -3.42 -10.14
N PRO A 163 -5.03 -3.23 -10.99
CA PRO A 163 -4.66 -1.90 -11.45
C PRO A 163 -5.83 -1.30 -12.26
N HIS A 164 -6.12 -0.01 -12.08
CA HIS A 164 -7.17 0.66 -12.84
C HIS A 164 -6.86 0.60 -14.35
N PRO A 165 -7.82 0.20 -15.21
CA PRO A 165 -7.57 0.04 -16.65
C PRO A 165 -7.21 1.35 -17.36
N GLN A 166 -7.60 2.49 -16.78
CA GLN A 166 -7.29 3.84 -17.27
C GLN A 166 -6.24 4.55 -16.41
N ASN A 167 -5.42 3.81 -15.64
CA ASN A 167 -4.31 4.43 -14.94
C ASN A 167 -3.34 5.05 -15.96
N TYR A 168 -3.18 6.37 -15.90
CA TYR A 168 -2.35 7.13 -16.84
C TYR A 168 -0.93 7.40 -16.32
N LYS A 169 -0.63 6.99 -15.08
CA LYS A 169 0.65 7.24 -14.42
C LYS A 169 1.44 5.94 -14.28
N GLU A 170 2.63 5.92 -14.87
CA GLU A 170 3.59 4.84 -14.70
C GLU A 170 4.46 5.09 -13.45
N HIS A 171 5.00 4.02 -12.88
CA HIS A 171 5.90 4.07 -11.73
C HIS A 171 7.26 3.48 -12.08
N PRO A 172 8.26 4.31 -12.39
CA PRO A 172 9.62 3.86 -12.69
C PRO A 172 10.24 3.09 -11.52
N ALA A 173 11.23 2.23 -11.81
CA ALA A 173 11.88 1.38 -10.82
C ALA A 173 12.45 2.17 -9.63
N ASP A 174 13.06 3.33 -9.88
CA ASP A 174 13.63 4.16 -8.81
C ASP A 174 12.53 4.73 -7.89
N GLN A 175 11.38 5.13 -8.45
CA GLN A 175 10.23 5.55 -7.63
C GLN A 175 9.76 4.40 -6.73
N ILE A 176 9.67 3.18 -7.29
CA ILE A 176 9.28 1.99 -6.53
C ILE A 176 10.30 1.69 -5.42
N GLU A 177 11.60 1.84 -5.67
CA GLU A 177 12.63 1.64 -4.65
C GLU A 177 12.50 2.64 -3.48
N HIS A 178 12.27 3.92 -3.78
CA HIS A 178 11.97 4.91 -2.72
C HIS A 178 10.70 4.51 -1.94
N LEU A 179 9.65 4.04 -2.60
CA LEU A 179 8.45 3.59 -1.90
C LEU A 179 8.73 2.36 -1.02
N ILE A 180 9.50 1.38 -1.50
CA ILE A 180 9.89 0.19 -0.72
C ILE A 180 10.66 0.60 0.53
N GLN A 181 11.67 1.47 0.40
CA GLN A 181 12.45 1.93 1.56
C GLN A 181 11.60 2.72 2.55
N SER A 182 10.73 3.60 2.04
CA SER A 182 9.78 4.34 2.86
C SER A 182 8.87 3.40 3.67
N VAL A 183 8.31 2.37 3.02
CA VAL A 183 7.45 1.37 3.69
C VAL A 183 8.23 0.54 4.70
N ARG A 184 9.49 0.19 4.42
CA ARG A 184 10.35 -0.56 5.37
C ARG A 184 10.61 0.24 6.65
N GLN A 185 10.83 1.54 6.52
CA GLN A 185 11.22 2.41 7.64
C GLN A 185 10.00 2.90 8.45
N PHE A 186 8.91 3.24 7.77
CA PHE A 186 7.77 3.94 8.39
C PHE A 186 6.46 3.13 8.37
N GLY A 187 6.43 1.99 7.68
CA GLY A 187 5.20 1.28 7.39
C GLY A 187 4.31 2.02 6.38
N LEU A 188 3.03 1.65 6.35
CA LEU A 188 2.04 2.25 5.46
C LEU A 188 1.37 3.45 6.15
N PHE A 189 1.84 4.66 5.84
CA PHE A 189 1.23 5.91 6.33
C PHE A 189 0.33 6.61 5.31
N ARG A 190 0.34 6.14 4.04
CA ARG A 190 -0.60 6.56 2.99
C ARG A 190 -1.63 5.46 2.77
N ASN A 191 -2.89 5.87 2.66
CA ASN A 191 -3.99 4.95 2.40
C ASN A 191 -3.97 4.49 0.95
N VAL A 192 -4.32 3.23 0.72
CA VAL A 192 -4.69 2.71 -0.61
C VAL A 192 -6.21 2.73 -0.69
N VAL A 193 -6.76 3.34 -1.74
CA VAL A 193 -8.21 3.42 -1.92
C VAL A 193 -8.60 2.55 -3.11
N ILE A 194 -9.62 1.72 -2.92
CA ILE A 194 -10.11 0.80 -3.93
C ILE A 194 -11.60 0.99 -4.20
N SER A 195 -12.02 0.66 -5.41
CA SER A 195 -13.44 0.60 -5.79
C SER A 195 -14.14 -0.61 -5.15
N ALA A 196 -15.46 -0.63 -5.25
CA ALA A 196 -16.30 -1.75 -4.81
C ALA A 196 -15.88 -3.07 -5.47
N ASP A 197 -15.37 -3.01 -6.71
CA ASP A 197 -14.94 -4.14 -7.53
C ASP A 197 -13.41 -4.36 -7.56
N ASN A 198 -12.69 -3.94 -6.49
CA ASN A 198 -11.26 -4.20 -6.24
C ASN A 198 -10.25 -3.52 -7.19
N TYR A 199 -10.64 -2.47 -7.92
CA TYR A 199 -9.67 -1.68 -8.67
C TYR A 199 -9.04 -0.61 -7.79
N ILE A 200 -7.73 -0.44 -7.93
CA ILE A 200 -6.96 0.56 -7.20
C ILE A 200 -7.25 1.94 -7.80
N LEU A 201 -7.86 2.82 -7.01
CA LEU A 201 -8.13 4.21 -7.38
C LEU A 201 -7.02 5.15 -6.91
N VAL A 202 -6.41 4.86 -5.76
CA VAL A 202 -5.33 5.65 -5.14
C VAL A 202 -4.26 4.71 -4.61
N GLY A 203 -2.99 5.07 -4.78
CA GLY A 203 -1.86 4.33 -4.21
C GLY A 203 -1.33 3.18 -5.06
N HIS A 204 -1.54 3.19 -6.38
CA HIS A 204 -1.05 2.14 -7.29
C HIS A 204 0.45 1.83 -7.14
N GLY A 205 1.33 2.85 -7.15
CA GLY A 205 2.77 2.66 -6.94
C GLY A 205 3.12 2.08 -5.57
N LEU A 206 2.33 2.42 -4.54
CA LEU A 206 2.49 1.85 -3.19
C LEU A 206 2.10 0.37 -3.18
N THR A 207 1.00 0.00 -3.84
CA THR A 207 0.58 -1.41 -3.98
C THR A 207 1.65 -2.24 -4.72
N VAL A 208 2.25 -1.69 -5.78
CA VAL A 208 3.36 -2.34 -6.51
C VAL A 208 4.57 -2.55 -5.58
N ALA A 209 4.99 -1.51 -4.84
CA ALA A 209 6.10 -1.59 -3.90
C ALA A 209 5.87 -2.66 -2.82
N VAL A 210 4.71 -2.64 -2.17
CA VAL A 210 4.34 -3.61 -1.13
C VAL A 210 4.27 -5.04 -1.71
N GLY A 211 3.76 -5.20 -2.93
CA GLY A 211 3.76 -6.48 -3.65
C GLY A 211 5.18 -7.04 -3.89
N GLN A 212 6.14 -6.19 -4.28
CA GLN A 212 7.55 -6.59 -4.43
C GLN A 212 8.21 -6.98 -3.11
N MET A 213 7.71 -6.49 -1.98
CA MET A 213 8.18 -6.88 -0.64
C MET A 213 7.64 -8.25 -0.17
N GLY A 214 6.76 -8.90 -0.94
CA GLY A 214 6.15 -10.18 -0.57
C GLY A 214 5.12 -10.08 0.55
N ILE A 215 4.60 -8.88 0.83
CA ILE A 215 3.55 -8.68 1.82
C ILE A 215 2.23 -9.20 1.21
N GLY A 216 1.59 -10.16 1.87
CA GLY A 216 0.36 -10.78 1.33
C GLY A 216 -0.90 -9.94 1.47
N PHE A 217 -0.93 -9.03 2.45
CA PHE A 217 -2.12 -8.26 2.82
C PHE A 217 -1.82 -6.78 3.00
N ILE A 218 -2.72 -5.92 2.52
CA ILE A 218 -2.60 -4.47 2.60
C ILE A 218 -3.88 -3.85 3.19
N PRO A 219 -3.79 -2.87 4.11
CA PRO A 219 -4.93 -2.08 4.52
C PRO A 219 -5.38 -1.15 3.38
N VAL A 220 -6.68 -1.12 3.11
CA VAL A 220 -7.32 -0.31 2.07
C VAL A 220 -8.56 0.37 2.61
N VAL A 221 -8.94 1.48 2.00
CA VAL A 221 -10.28 2.06 2.13
C VAL A 221 -11.08 1.63 0.90
N ARG A 222 -12.15 0.87 1.11
CA ARG A 222 -13.05 0.45 0.03
C ARG A 222 -14.19 1.45 -0.11
N LEU A 223 -14.38 1.97 -1.32
CA LEU A 223 -15.53 2.79 -1.66
C LEU A 223 -16.68 1.92 -2.17
N THR A 224 -17.91 2.39 -2.00
CA THR A 224 -19.14 1.74 -2.51
C THR A 224 -19.39 2.01 -4.00
N ILE A 225 -18.43 2.61 -4.71
CA ILE A 225 -18.53 2.97 -6.13
C ILE A 225 -17.68 2.04 -7.00
N ASN A 226 -18.16 1.72 -8.19
CA ASN A 226 -17.40 0.97 -9.20
C ASN A 226 -16.33 1.85 -9.85
N HIS A 227 -15.29 1.21 -10.37
CA HIS A 227 -14.10 1.86 -10.94
C HIS A 227 -14.38 2.77 -12.15
N ASP A 228 -15.38 2.43 -12.97
CA ASP A 228 -15.72 3.11 -14.22
C ASP A 228 -16.63 4.34 -14.04
N THR A 229 -17.05 4.60 -12.80
CA THR A 229 -17.94 5.73 -12.51
C THR A 229 -17.21 7.08 -12.66
N PRO A 230 -17.92 8.16 -13.06
CA PRO A 230 -17.31 9.49 -13.12
C PRO A 230 -16.68 9.95 -11.80
N LEU A 231 -17.21 9.49 -10.65
CA LEU A 231 -16.66 9.80 -9.33
C LEU A 231 -15.33 9.07 -9.08
N ALA A 232 -15.22 7.79 -9.46
CA ALA A 232 -13.99 7.03 -9.35
C ALA A 232 -12.89 7.59 -10.26
N LEU A 233 -13.22 7.96 -11.49
CA LEU A 233 -12.28 8.61 -12.43
C LEU A 233 -11.84 9.98 -11.91
N LYS A 234 -12.75 10.76 -11.33
CA LYS A 234 -12.41 12.04 -10.68
C LYS A 234 -11.43 11.82 -9.53
N LEU A 235 -11.60 10.79 -8.72
CA LEU A 235 -10.70 10.47 -7.61
C LEU A 235 -9.30 10.06 -8.12
N LEU A 236 -9.23 9.22 -9.16
CA LEU A 236 -7.99 8.80 -9.79
C LEU A 236 -7.13 9.99 -10.26
N VAL A 237 -7.77 11.01 -10.83
CA VAL A 237 -7.10 12.26 -11.24
C VAL A 237 -6.80 13.14 -10.04
N ALA A 238 -7.74 13.30 -9.11
CA ALA A 238 -7.60 14.19 -7.95
C ALA A 238 -6.38 13.84 -7.09
N ASP A 239 -6.16 12.55 -6.79
CA ASP A 239 -5.02 12.10 -5.99
C ASP A 239 -3.67 12.46 -6.62
N ASN A 240 -3.57 12.38 -7.95
CA ASN A 240 -2.34 12.66 -8.66
C ASN A 240 -2.12 14.15 -8.92
N GLU A 241 -3.16 14.90 -9.25
CA GLU A 241 -3.03 16.28 -9.72
C GLU A 241 -3.17 17.33 -8.60
N ILE A 242 -3.90 17.06 -7.52
CA ILE A 242 -4.08 18.04 -6.43
C ILE A 242 -2.74 18.32 -5.74
N ASP A 243 -1.93 17.29 -5.52
CA ASP A 243 -0.60 17.44 -4.92
C ASP A 243 0.31 18.38 -5.76
N HIS A 244 0.13 18.44 -7.08
CA HIS A 244 0.89 19.31 -7.97
C HIS A 244 0.50 20.79 -7.88
N LEU A 245 -0.63 21.12 -7.26
CA LEU A 245 -1.06 22.51 -7.06
C LEU A 245 -0.37 23.20 -5.88
N GLY A 246 0.35 22.43 -5.04
CA GLY A 246 1.07 22.96 -3.90
C GLY A 246 2.25 23.87 -4.31
N VAL A 247 2.41 24.99 -3.59
CA VAL A 247 3.60 25.83 -3.74
C VAL A 247 4.68 25.33 -2.78
N VAL A 248 5.83 24.94 -3.33
CA VAL A 248 6.97 24.42 -2.57
C VAL A 248 7.93 25.55 -2.21
N ASP A 249 8.35 25.59 -0.94
CA ASP A 249 9.46 26.43 -0.50
C ASP A 249 10.76 25.63 -0.65
N ASP A 250 11.36 25.72 -1.84
CA ASP A 250 12.52 24.92 -2.21
C ASP A 250 13.73 25.15 -1.28
N ARG A 251 13.84 26.36 -0.68
CA ARG A 251 14.89 26.64 0.30
C ARG A 251 14.68 25.80 1.54
N LYS A 252 13.48 25.80 2.13
CA LYS A 252 13.18 24.93 3.28
C LYS A 252 13.32 23.45 2.96
N LEU A 253 12.91 23.03 1.76
CA LEU A 253 13.05 21.64 1.33
C LEU A 253 14.52 21.21 1.31
N SER A 254 15.41 22.01 0.71
CA SER A 254 16.85 21.71 0.67
C SER A 254 17.47 21.60 2.07
N GLU A 255 17.06 22.43 3.03
CA GLU A 255 17.54 22.35 4.42
C GLU A 255 17.08 21.06 5.12
N ILE A 256 15.81 20.68 4.95
CA ILE A 256 15.27 19.45 5.53
C ILE A 256 15.97 18.23 4.94
N LEU A 257 16.12 18.19 3.62
CA LEU A 257 16.82 17.10 2.93
C LEU A 257 18.28 17.01 3.37
N LYS A 258 18.98 18.14 3.55
CA LYS A 258 20.35 18.14 4.08
C LYS A 258 20.41 17.55 5.47
N LYS A 259 19.53 17.99 6.36
CA LYS A 259 19.46 17.45 7.72
C LYS A 259 19.21 15.94 7.71
N VAL A 260 18.30 15.46 6.87
CA VAL A 260 18.05 14.01 6.70
C VAL A 260 19.31 13.33 6.18
N HIS A 261 19.99 13.90 5.19
CA HIS A 261 21.20 13.31 4.61
C HIS A 261 22.38 13.23 5.60
N ASP A 262 22.50 14.19 6.51
CA ASP A 262 23.53 14.20 7.54
C ASP A 262 23.33 13.07 8.58
N ASP A 263 22.07 12.68 8.82
CA ASP A 263 21.70 11.67 9.82
C ASP A 263 21.44 10.27 9.22
N ASP A 264 20.99 10.18 7.96
CA ASP A 264 20.56 8.94 7.28
C ASP A 264 20.64 9.07 5.73
N THR A 265 20.29 8.00 5.01
CA THR A 265 20.19 8.02 3.55
C THR A 265 18.93 8.77 3.08
N LEU A 266 19.02 9.42 1.92
CA LEU A 266 17.87 10.09 1.29
C LEU A 266 16.89 9.13 0.61
N THR A 267 17.27 7.86 0.42
CA THR A 267 16.38 6.85 -0.16
C THR A 267 15.13 6.70 0.72
N GLY A 268 13.95 6.64 0.12
CA GLY A 268 12.68 6.79 0.84
C GLY A 268 12.03 8.17 0.80
N THR A 269 12.79 9.24 0.52
CA THR A 269 12.26 10.62 0.44
C THR A 269 11.79 11.03 -0.95
N GLY A 270 12.23 10.32 -1.99
CA GLY A 270 12.09 10.72 -3.40
C GLY A 270 13.27 11.56 -3.93
N TYR A 271 14.28 11.82 -3.09
CA TYR A 271 15.51 12.50 -3.48
C TYR A 271 16.72 11.58 -3.29
N ASP A 272 17.72 11.76 -4.15
CA ASP A 272 19.08 11.29 -3.90
C ASP A 272 20.02 12.50 -3.63
N ALA A 273 21.27 12.20 -3.30
CA ALA A 273 22.24 13.23 -2.93
C ALA A 273 22.61 14.17 -4.11
N GLN A 274 22.50 13.70 -5.36
CA GLN A 274 22.73 14.53 -6.54
C GLN A 274 21.54 15.45 -6.83
N MET A 275 20.32 14.95 -6.68
CA MET A 275 19.09 15.75 -6.76
C MET A 275 19.09 16.84 -5.69
N LEU A 276 19.55 16.53 -4.47
CA LEU A 276 19.73 17.53 -3.42
C LEU A 276 20.78 18.58 -3.83
N ALA A 277 21.92 18.19 -4.38
CA ALA A 277 22.94 19.14 -4.86
C ALA A 277 22.39 20.05 -5.97
N ASN A 278 21.62 19.50 -6.91
CA ASN A 278 20.93 20.28 -7.94
C ASN A 278 19.93 21.27 -7.33
N LEU A 279 19.14 20.83 -6.35
CA LEU A 279 18.19 21.69 -5.64
C LEU A 279 18.92 22.82 -4.93
N VAL A 280 20.03 22.53 -4.25
CA VAL A 280 20.87 23.53 -3.58
C VAL A 280 21.43 24.55 -4.58
N MET A 281 21.88 24.10 -5.75
CA MET A 281 22.42 24.96 -6.81
C MET A 281 21.38 25.95 -7.36
N VAL A 282 20.13 25.53 -7.51
CA VAL A 282 19.07 26.40 -8.10
C VAL A 282 18.36 27.28 -7.07
N THR A 283 18.40 26.91 -5.78
CA THR A 283 17.67 27.61 -4.71
C THR A 283 18.49 28.64 -3.95
N ARG A 284 19.82 28.57 -4.03
CA ARG A 284 20.73 29.48 -3.33
C ARG A 284 21.26 30.56 -4.25
N SER A 285 21.65 31.69 -3.65
CA SER A 285 22.29 32.77 -4.40
C SER A 285 23.69 32.35 -4.84
N LYS A 286 24.20 32.98 -5.91
CA LYS A 286 25.58 32.78 -6.37
C LYS A 286 26.64 33.20 -5.35
N ASP A 287 26.24 33.97 -4.32
CA ASP A 287 27.11 34.36 -3.22
C ASP A 287 27.27 33.22 -2.19
N GLU A 288 26.27 32.34 -2.08
CA GLU A 288 26.28 31.16 -1.20
C GLU A 288 26.87 29.94 -1.90
N ILE A 289 26.43 29.64 -3.13
CA ILE A 289 26.87 28.49 -3.93
C ILE A 289 27.21 28.96 -5.35
N LYS A 290 28.49 28.89 -5.73
CA LYS A 290 28.94 29.43 -7.02
C LYS A 290 28.76 28.46 -8.19
N ASP A 291 28.93 27.17 -7.93
CA ASP A 291 28.92 26.12 -8.92
C ASP A 291 28.43 24.79 -8.33
N PHE A 292 28.22 23.81 -9.21
CA PHE A 292 27.71 22.50 -8.82
C PHE A 292 28.68 21.73 -7.91
N ASN A 293 29.99 21.97 -8.00
CA ASN A 293 30.96 21.32 -7.12
C ASN A 293 30.84 21.82 -5.68
N GLN A 294 30.64 23.13 -5.48
CA GLN A 294 30.31 23.66 -4.15
C GLN A 294 28.97 23.14 -3.63
N ALA A 295 28.00 22.89 -4.50
CA ALA A 295 26.75 22.25 -4.10
C ALA A 295 26.99 20.80 -3.65
N LEU A 296 27.82 20.03 -4.35
CA LEU A 296 28.22 18.67 -3.95
C LEU A 296 28.94 18.66 -2.60
N GLU A 297 29.92 19.55 -2.41
CA GLU A 297 30.66 19.71 -1.16
C GLU A 297 29.71 20.05 -0.01
N TRP A 298 28.77 20.98 -0.25
CA TRP A 298 27.76 21.35 0.73
C TRP A 298 26.89 20.15 1.14
N VAL A 299 26.51 19.30 0.18
CA VAL A 299 25.77 18.07 0.46
C VAL A 299 26.66 17.02 1.13
N GLY A 300 27.99 17.11 1.08
CA GLY A 300 28.92 16.15 1.67
C GLY A 300 29.33 15.04 0.71
N LEU A 301 29.07 15.22 -0.60
CA LEU A 301 29.57 14.34 -1.65
C LEU A 301 30.99 14.76 -2.06
N PRO A 302 31.86 13.80 -2.42
CA PRO A 302 33.17 14.12 -2.95
C PRO A 302 33.03 14.96 -4.22
N GLU A 303 34.04 15.80 -4.50
CA GLU A 303 34.11 16.52 -5.77
C GLU A 303 33.93 15.54 -6.92
N PHE A 304 33.12 15.94 -7.92
CA PHE A 304 33.08 15.22 -9.18
C PHE A 304 34.47 15.34 -9.81
N THR A 305 35.29 14.30 -9.63
CA THR A 305 36.51 14.11 -10.41
C THR A 305 36.04 13.50 -11.73
N PRO A 306 36.14 14.23 -12.85
CA PRO A 306 35.89 13.61 -14.14
C PRO A 306 36.79 12.40 -14.21
N VAL A 307 36.22 11.21 -14.42
CA VAL A 307 37.01 10.08 -14.91
C VAL A 307 37.72 10.63 -16.13
N ASP A 308 39.05 10.54 -16.20
CA ASP A 308 39.87 10.94 -17.34
C ASP A 308 39.40 10.20 -18.61
N LYS A 309 38.26 10.61 -19.17
CA LYS A 309 37.98 10.49 -20.58
C LYS A 309 38.78 11.64 -21.17
N PRO A 310 39.84 11.38 -21.94
CA PRO A 310 40.51 12.46 -22.64
C PRO A 310 39.48 13.15 -23.52
N GLU A 311 39.00 14.32 -23.10
CA GLU A 311 38.18 15.18 -23.92
C GLU A 311 39.08 15.75 -25.01
N PHE A 312 39.13 15.05 -26.15
CA PHE A 312 39.80 15.58 -27.32
C PHE A 312 39.02 16.79 -27.82
N ARG A 313 39.53 17.99 -27.51
CA ARG A 313 38.98 19.23 -28.06
C ARG A 313 39.59 19.48 -29.44
N LEU A 314 38.83 19.17 -30.49
CA LEU A 314 39.21 19.50 -31.85
C LEU A 314 38.75 20.92 -32.19
N ILE A 315 39.69 21.81 -32.54
CA ILE A 315 39.36 23.13 -33.08
C ILE A 315 39.50 23.04 -34.60
N VAL A 316 38.39 23.21 -35.31
CA VAL A 316 38.35 23.23 -36.78
C VAL A 316 38.09 24.65 -37.24
N HIS A 317 39.00 25.18 -38.07
CA HIS A 317 38.83 26.46 -38.72
C HIS A 317 38.24 26.24 -40.11
N PHE A 318 37.25 27.05 -40.46
CA PHE A 318 36.61 27.05 -41.77
C PHE A 318 36.87 28.40 -42.45
N ASP A 319 37.20 28.38 -43.73
CA ASP A 319 37.45 29.59 -44.52
C ASP A 319 36.16 30.35 -44.82
N SER A 320 35.00 29.67 -44.83
CA SER A 320 33.69 30.27 -45.03
C SER A 320 32.58 29.58 -44.23
N GLU A 321 31.41 30.24 -44.11
CA GLU A 321 30.22 29.63 -43.50
C GLU A 321 29.66 28.46 -44.32
N GLN A 322 29.89 28.46 -45.64
CA GLN A 322 29.47 27.39 -46.54
C GLN A 322 30.27 26.10 -46.28
N ASP A 323 31.57 26.22 -45.99
CA ASP A 323 32.42 25.06 -45.67
C ASP A 323 32.02 24.41 -44.34
N ARG A 324 31.62 25.21 -43.34
CA ARG A 324 31.08 24.70 -42.08
C ARG A 324 29.76 23.95 -42.29
N ALA A 325 28.86 24.46 -43.12
CA ALA A 325 27.59 23.81 -43.42
C ALA A 325 27.79 22.49 -44.20
N ALA A 326 28.75 22.46 -45.12
CA ALA A 326 29.14 21.23 -45.82
C ALA A 326 29.72 20.18 -44.86
N PHE A 327 30.53 20.61 -43.88
CA PHE A 327 31.06 19.73 -42.83
C PHE A 327 29.95 19.15 -41.94
N GLU A 328 29.01 19.97 -41.50
CA GLU A 328 27.83 19.54 -40.73
C GLU A 328 26.99 18.50 -41.51
N GLN A 329 26.77 18.72 -42.80
CA GLN A 329 26.02 17.80 -43.66
C GLN A 329 26.77 16.49 -43.96
N GLN A 330 28.08 16.57 -44.21
CA GLN A 330 28.90 15.41 -44.56
C GLN A 330 29.09 14.45 -43.39
N TYR A 331 29.28 14.99 -42.18
CA TYR A 331 29.57 14.18 -40.98
C TYR A 331 28.37 14.02 -40.04
N GLY A 332 27.23 14.65 -40.35
CA GLY A 332 26.00 14.53 -39.56
C GLY A 332 26.15 15.07 -38.13
N VAL A 333 26.97 16.10 -37.93
CA VAL A 333 27.25 16.68 -36.61
C VAL A 333 26.62 18.07 -36.52
N PRO A 334 25.48 18.24 -35.84
CA PRO A 334 24.78 19.51 -35.76
C PRO A 334 25.61 20.55 -35.00
N ILE A 335 25.95 21.69 -35.63
CA ILE A 335 26.79 22.72 -34.99
C ILE A 335 25.90 23.83 -34.41
N LEU A 336 25.82 23.88 -33.08
CA LEU A 336 25.01 24.87 -32.39
C LEU A 336 25.77 26.19 -32.21
N LYS A 337 25.12 27.29 -32.60
CA LYS A 337 25.60 28.64 -32.30
C LYS A 337 25.29 28.96 -30.83
N LYS A 338 26.31 29.27 -30.02
CA LYS A 338 26.09 29.88 -28.69
C LYS A 338 25.70 31.35 -28.88
N GLU A 339 25.17 31.99 -27.84
CA GLU A 339 24.78 33.41 -27.88
C GLU A 339 25.97 34.37 -28.16
N THR A 340 27.21 33.87 -28.10
CA THR A 340 28.46 34.55 -28.47
C THR A 340 28.98 34.13 -29.86
N LYS A 341 30.07 34.76 -30.36
CA LYS A 341 30.72 34.47 -31.67
C LYS A 341 31.37 33.07 -31.76
N THR A 342 30.88 32.08 -31.01
CA THR A 342 31.49 30.76 -30.86
C THR A 342 30.49 29.68 -31.23
N TRP A 343 30.90 28.77 -32.11
CA TRP A 343 30.13 27.62 -32.53
C TRP A 343 30.73 26.36 -31.89
N SER A 344 29.90 25.50 -31.33
CA SER A 344 30.37 24.29 -30.65
C SER A 344 29.37 23.16 -30.81
N THR A 345 29.88 21.93 -30.90
CA THR A 345 29.11 20.70 -30.86
C THR A 345 29.87 19.67 -30.02
N THR A 346 29.15 18.72 -29.45
CA THR A 346 29.71 17.53 -28.81
C THR A 346 29.60 16.37 -29.82
N TYR A 347 30.58 15.46 -29.86
CA TYR A 347 30.51 14.26 -30.69
C TYR A 347 30.60 12.99 -29.80
N PRO A 348 29.66 12.03 -29.91
CA PRO A 348 28.42 12.11 -30.71
C PRO A 348 27.52 13.26 -30.19
N PHE A 349 26.64 13.76 -31.05
CA PHE A 349 25.78 14.90 -30.70
C PHE A 349 24.89 14.56 -29.51
N VAL A 350 25.03 15.34 -28.43
CA VAL A 350 24.13 15.32 -27.28
C VAL A 350 23.33 16.61 -27.34
N GLY A 351 22.00 16.51 -27.31
CA GLY A 351 21.13 17.67 -27.27
C GLY A 351 21.40 18.55 -26.04
N ARG A 352 20.77 19.74 -25.96
CA ARG A 352 20.83 20.52 -24.72
C ARG A 352 20.03 19.80 -23.64
N ASP A 353 20.68 19.40 -22.55
CA ASP A 353 19.98 18.91 -21.37
C ASP A 353 19.11 20.04 -20.79
N ASP A 354 17.81 19.78 -20.70
CA ASP A 354 16.90 20.63 -19.96
C ASP A 354 17.14 20.36 -18.47
N LEU A 355 17.97 21.20 -17.84
CA LEU A 355 18.36 21.14 -16.43
C LEU A 355 17.17 21.11 -15.46
N LYS A 356 15.95 21.38 -15.94
CA LYS A 356 14.72 21.32 -15.16
C LYS A 356 14.14 19.90 -15.03
N ASN A 357 14.56 18.94 -15.85
CA ASN A 357 13.94 17.60 -15.93
C ASN A 357 14.96 16.46 -16.10
N VAL A 358 16.13 16.56 -15.49
CA VAL A 358 17.11 15.47 -15.57
C VAL A 358 16.66 14.30 -14.68
N ARG A 359 16.05 13.28 -15.31
CA ARG A 359 15.88 11.93 -14.78
C ARG A 359 17.05 11.09 -15.27
N PHE A 360 17.69 10.33 -14.38
CA PHE A 360 18.74 9.39 -14.78
C PHE A 360 18.22 7.96 -14.71
N GLU A 361 18.12 7.29 -15.85
CA GLU A 361 17.97 5.83 -15.93
C GLU A 361 19.35 5.16 -15.75
N LYS A 362 19.37 4.04 -15.02
CA LYS A 362 20.58 3.26 -14.69
C LYS A 362 21.38 2.71 -15.89
N GLU A 363 20.92 2.85 -17.13
CA GLU A 363 21.55 2.20 -18.29
C GLU A 363 22.85 2.83 -18.79
N ASN A 364 23.24 4.03 -18.33
CA ASN A 364 24.49 4.67 -18.80
C ASN A 364 25.79 4.17 -18.13
N LEU A 365 25.77 3.01 -17.45
CA LEU A 365 26.95 2.42 -16.82
C LEU A 365 27.56 1.20 -17.53
N LEU A 366 27.06 0.77 -18.69
CA LEU A 366 27.64 -0.37 -19.40
C LEU A 366 27.83 -0.11 -20.90
N HIS A 367 28.89 0.62 -21.24
CA HIS A 367 29.62 0.40 -22.48
C HIS A 367 31.02 -0.11 -22.16
N GLY A 368 31.05 -1.29 -21.53
CA GLY A 368 32.18 -2.21 -21.56
C GLY A 368 31.67 -3.50 -22.20
N ASN A 369 32.22 -3.85 -23.36
CA ASN A 369 31.93 -5.10 -24.05
C ASN A 369 32.30 -6.29 -23.12
N PRO A 370 31.39 -7.24 -22.84
CA PRO A 370 31.67 -8.33 -21.89
C PRO A 370 32.69 -9.39 -22.38
N ASP A 371 33.28 -9.22 -23.56
CA ASP A 371 34.23 -10.19 -24.14
C ASP A 371 35.72 -9.84 -23.97
N ASP A 372 36.08 -8.71 -23.36
CA ASP A 372 37.48 -8.35 -23.10
C ASP A 372 37.90 -8.63 -21.64
N LEU A 373 38.07 -9.92 -21.32
CA LEU A 373 38.91 -10.34 -20.19
C LEU A 373 40.15 -11.07 -20.74
N PRO A 374 41.38 -10.63 -20.44
CA PRO A 374 42.56 -11.37 -20.82
C PRO A 374 42.60 -12.68 -20.03
N ILE A 375 42.60 -13.80 -20.75
CA ILE A 375 42.94 -15.12 -20.23
C ILE A 375 44.40 -15.05 -19.77
N ALA A 376 44.62 -14.92 -18.47
CA ALA A 376 45.90 -15.16 -17.84
C ALA A 376 45.97 -16.63 -17.42
N ALA A 377 46.99 -17.32 -17.94
CA ALA A 377 47.38 -18.69 -17.62
C ALA A 377 47.95 -18.84 -16.21
#